data_AF-A0A088F9T8-F1
#
_entry.id   AF-A0A088F9T8-F1
#
_cell.length_a   1.000
_cell.length_b   1.000
_cell.length_c   1.000
_cell.angle_alpha   90.00
_cell.angle_beta   90.00
_cell.angle_gamma   90.00
#
_symmetry.space_group_name_H-M   'P 1'
#
loop_
_entity.id
_entity.type
_entity.pdbx_description
1 polymer ?
#
loop_
_entity_poly.entity_id
_entity_poly.type
_entity_poly.pdbx_seq_one_letter_code
_entity_poly.pdbx_strand_id
1 'polypeptide(L)'
;MDLLYEPSSTSAIAISEQLRTTLQQLEAVAESGRTTSAGIERVLFVSAGAGLAIARSLKRYTDEIGRNLRYEAYASATFVNLMHVNAQTVNDTTTLVVLSSKSGMTPETVEAAALLKDKACKSVVFTASANSKLASFGHQTFCTGKTTQAFQAIHMLMLSFIGGILNAREHWALLPALVSSLQALPAALFKAAEKGVQPGIAFAARFAEDHPLYFIASGCAGIVSHAFGLCILQERFGLEIHTVDGADFFHSFVETVRPDKRSHYVLVIPDDASRPQMLDVKTFFENQFKEGEISFQVIKTEGLDISGIDPRIGKVVGPMICEAFLKPWATALAEATGKTMQDPLLHMGKFDYYNCHQPNGPVSRLGNLSGQPFSITSLSSGAEGAVTVGQTLTPELRVLGKPR
;
A
#
# COMPACT_ATOMS: atom_id res chain seq x y z
N MET A 1 7.42 -5.03 -22.44
CA MET A 1 7.96 -4.81 -21.08
C MET A 1 6.79 -4.46 -20.20
N ASP A 2 6.51 -5.29 -19.19
CA ASP A 2 5.34 -5.16 -18.32
C ASP A 2 5.62 -4.12 -17.24
N LEU A 3 4.94 -2.98 -17.31
CA LEU A 3 5.34 -1.81 -16.53
C LEU A 3 4.66 -1.71 -15.16
N LEU A 4 3.51 -2.36 -14.91
CA LEU A 4 2.68 -2.02 -13.73
C LEU A 4 1.98 -3.21 -12.99
N TYR A 5 2.43 -4.45 -13.21
CA TYR A 5 2.09 -5.70 -12.48
C TYR A 5 0.84 -6.49 -12.88
N GLU A 6 0.52 -6.44 -14.17
CA GLU A 6 0.02 -7.55 -15.01
C GLU A 6 0.22 -7.09 -16.48
N PRO A 7 0.14 -7.97 -17.51
CA PRO A 7 0.49 -7.63 -18.90
C PRO A 7 -0.30 -6.48 -19.54
N SER A 8 -1.33 -5.97 -18.86
CA SER A 8 -2.33 -5.04 -19.39
C SER A 8 -1.99 -3.55 -19.23
N SER A 9 -0.77 -3.16 -18.87
CA SER A 9 -0.42 -1.76 -18.59
C SER A 9 0.82 -1.29 -19.35
N THR A 10 0.81 -1.53 -20.67
CA THR A 10 1.89 -1.22 -21.60
C THR A 10 1.82 0.18 -22.23
N SER A 11 0.79 0.97 -21.90
CA SER A 11 0.62 2.35 -22.39
C SER A 11 -0.18 3.19 -21.39
N ALA A 12 -0.09 4.52 -21.52
CA ALA A 12 -0.95 5.45 -20.77
C ALA A 12 -2.45 5.19 -21.00
N ILE A 13 -2.84 4.83 -22.23
CA ILE A 13 -4.23 4.47 -22.57
C ILE A 13 -4.65 3.24 -21.75
N ALA A 14 -3.83 2.20 -21.73
CA ALA A 14 -4.16 0.96 -21.02
C ALA A 14 -4.29 1.19 -19.50
N ILE A 15 -3.47 2.07 -18.90
CA ILE A 15 -3.65 2.48 -17.50
C ILE A 15 -4.98 3.21 -17.31
N SER A 16 -5.32 4.15 -18.20
CA SER A 16 -6.60 4.87 -18.16
C SER A 16 -7.79 3.92 -18.27
N GLU A 17 -7.69 2.86 -19.07
CA GLU A 17 -8.74 1.83 -19.15
C GLU A 17 -8.89 1.05 -17.84
N GLN A 18 -7.78 0.69 -17.20
CA GLN A 18 -7.79 0.07 -15.87
C GLN A 18 -8.34 1.01 -14.78
N LEU A 19 -8.20 2.33 -14.96
CA LEU A 19 -8.69 3.34 -14.03
C LEU A 19 -10.02 3.96 -14.46
N ARG A 20 -10.67 3.47 -15.53
CA ARG A 20 -11.85 4.10 -16.15
C ARG A 20 -12.97 4.38 -15.14
N THR A 21 -13.32 3.37 -14.34
CA THR A 21 -14.36 3.51 -13.30
C THR A 21 -14.01 4.59 -12.29
N THR A 22 -12.73 4.70 -11.90
CA THR A 22 -12.25 5.75 -10.99
C THR A 22 -12.31 7.13 -11.63
N LEU A 23 -11.81 7.27 -12.87
CA LEU A 23 -11.76 8.53 -13.59
C LEU A 23 -13.16 9.14 -13.81
N GLN A 24 -14.16 8.30 -14.09
CA GLN A 24 -15.54 8.74 -14.34
C GLN A 24 -16.27 9.28 -13.10
N GLN A 25 -15.79 8.99 -11.89
CA GLN A 25 -16.48 9.36 -10.65
C GLN A 25 -15.75 10.43 -9.83
N LEU A 26 -14.57 10.90 -10.26
CA LEU A 26 -13.75 11.84 -9.48
C LEU A 26 -14.51 13.08 -9.02
N GLU A 27 -15.27 13.72 -9.92
CA GLU A 27 -16.06 14.92 -9.61
C GLU A 27 -17.19 14.62 -8.61
N ALA A 28 -17.92 13.52 -8.80
CA ALA A 28 -18.99 13.12 -7.89
C ALA A 28 -18.45 12.78 -6.48
N VAL A 29 -17.28 12.15 -6.42
CA VAL A 29 -16.59 11.84 -5.15
C VAL A 29 -16.15 13.11 -4.44
N ALA A 30 -15.59 14.08 -5.18
CA ALA A 30 -15.24 15.40 -4.65
C ALA A 30 -16.47 16.14 -4.11
N GLU A 31 -17.59 16.10 -4.83
CA GLU A 31 -18.84 16.70 -4.38
C GLU A 31 -19.37 16.03 -3.10
N SER A 32 -19.27 14.71 -3.03
CA SER A 32 -19.60 13.98 -1.81
C SER A 32 -18.72 14.40 -0.64
N GLY A 33 -17.43 14.66 -0.88
CA GLY A 33 -16.52 15.23 0.12
C GLY A 33 -17.02 16.58 0.65
N ARG A 34 -17.39 17.49 -0.25
CA ARG A 34 -17.95 18.81 0.12
C ARG A 34 -19.18 18.68 1.00
N THR A 35 -20.17 17.94 0.53
CA THR A 35 -21.47 17.79 1.21
C THR A 35 -21.36 17.05 2.54
N THR A 36 -20.60 15.95 2.59
CA THR A 36 -20.41 15.14 3.80
C THR A 36 -19.71 15.91 4.90
N SER A 37 -18.82 16.83 4.51
CA SER A 37 -18.03 17.62 5.45
C SER A 37 -18.84 18.62 6.27
N ALA A 38 -20.10 18.91 5.94
CA ALA A 38 -20.91 19.84 6.74
C ALA A 38 -21.02 19.37 8.20
N GLY A 39 -20.65 20.25 9.14
CA GLY A 39 -20.66 20.00 10.58
C GLY A 39 -19.53 19.11 11.11
N ILE A 40 -18.61 18.64 10.26
CA ILE A 40 -17.48 17.80 10.69
C ILE A 40 -16.39 18.66 11.35
N GLU A 41 -15.73 18.18 12.40
CA GLU A 41 -14.55 18.82 13.00
C GLU A 41 -13.33 17.90 12.95
N ARG A 42 -13.55 16.60 12.74
CA ARG A 42 -12.49 15.59 12.70
C ARG A 42 -12.71 14.55 11.62
N VAL A 43 -11.62 14.18 10.94
CA VAL A 43 -11.57 13.11 9.96
C VAL A 43 -10.61 12.02 10.45
N LEU A 44 -11.11 10.80 10.56
CA LEU A 44 -10.37 9.62 11.00
C LEU A 44 -10.17 8.67 9.82
N PHE A 45 -8.96 8.55 9.32
CA PHE A 45 -8.62 7.54 8.32
C PHE A 45 -8.36 6.19 8.99
N VAL A 46 -9.06 5.13 8.57
CA VAL A 46 -9.00 3.82 9.22
C VAL A 46 -8.85 2.70 8.18
N SER A 47 -7.65 2.16 8.07
CA SER A 47 -7.32 1.13 7.07
C SER A 47 -6.22 0.18 7.57
N ALA A 48 -5.89 -0.84 6.77
CA ALA A 48 -4.76 -1.74 7.02
C ALA A 48 -3.83 -1.82 5.80
N GLY A 49 -2.56 -2.18 6.03
CA GLY A 49 -1.55 -2.36 4.98
C GLY A 49 -1.46 -1.17 4.02
N ALA A 50 -1.47 -1.43 2.72
CA ALA A 50 -1.41 -0.42 1.67
C ALA A 50 -2.49 0.69 1.80
N GLY A 51 -3.69 0.35 2.27
CA GLY A 51 -4.73 1.35 2.54
C GLY A 51 -4.34 2.30 3.68
N LEU A 52 -3.65 1.80 4.70
CA LEU A 52 -3.11 2.61 5.80
C LEU A 52 -1.95 3.51 5.33
N ALA A 53 -1.15 3.05 4.38
CA ALA A 53 -0.11 3.89 3.79
C ALA A 53 -0.70 5.08 3.02
N ILE A 54 -1.77 4.87 2.25
CA ILE A 54 -2.55 5.95 1.63
C ILE A 54 -3.09 6.90 2.71
N ALA A 55 -3.75 6.36 3.74
CA ALA A 55 -4.29 7.14 4.84
C ALA A 55 -3.24 8.03 5.53
N ARG A 56 -2.07 7.46 5.85
CA ARG A 56 -0.96 8.19 6.48
C ARG A 56 -0.41 9.28 5.56
N SER A 57 -0.24 9.00 4.27
CA SER A 57 0.20 9.99 3.29
C SER A 57 -0.78 11.16 3.19
N LEU A 58 -2.08 10.88 3.09
CA LEU A 58 -3.10 11.92 3.04
C LEU A 58 -3.13 12.72 4.34
N LYS A 59 -3.02 12.06 5.49
CA LYS A 59 -2.92 12.72 6.80
C LYS A 59 -1.73 13.69 6.84
N ARG A 60 -0.54 13.27 6.39
CA ARG A 60 0.64 14.13 6.32
C ARG A 60 0.40 15.35 5.44
N TYR A 61 -0.22 15.17 4.28
CA TYR A 61 -0.59 16.30 3.44
C TYR A 61 -1.56 17.26 4.15
N THR A 62 -2.57 16.73 4.84
CA THR A 62 -3.53 17.55 5.59
C THR A 62 -2.92 18.25 6.80
N ASP A 63 -1.83 17.74 7.40
CA ASP A 63 -1.10 18.45 8.47
C ASP A 63 -0.50 19.77 7.98
N GLU A 64 -0.13 19.85 6.69
CA GLU A 64 0.50 21.04 6.11
C GLU A 64 -0.50 22.14 5.75
N ILE A 65 -1.75 21.77 5.46
CA ILE A 65 -2.76 22.67 4.90
C ILE A 65 -4.01 22.84 5.76
N GLY A 66 -4.27 21.91 6.68
CA GLY A 66 -5.44 21.92 7.56
C GLY A 66 -5.39 23.09 8.54
N ARG A 67 -6.52 23.76 8.72
CA ARG A 67 -6.68 24.91 9.62
C ARG A 67 -7.82 24.68 10.60
N ASN A 68 -8.92 24.12 10.12
CA ASN A 68 -10.18 24.01 10.84
C ASN A 68 -10.49 22.57 11.27
N LEU A 69 -10.04 21.57 10.51
CA LEU A 69 -10.30 20.16 10.78
C LEU A 69 -9.07 19.47 11.39
N ARG A 70 -9.34 18.50 12.27
CA ARG A 70 -8.32 17.57 12.76
C ARG A 70 -8.31 16.30 11.93
N TYR A 71 -7.12 15.85 11.54
CA TYR A 71 -6.94 14.64 10.75
C TYR A 71 -6.08 13.62 11.50
N GLU A 72 -6.56 12.40 11.58
CA GLU A 72 -5.86 11.31 12.26
C GLU A 72 -5.92 10.04 11.42
N ALA A 73 -4.91 9.18 11.55
CA ALA A 73 -4.83 7.92 10.81
C ALA A 73 -4.55 6.76 11.76
N TYR A 74 -5.38 5.73 11.70
CA TYR A 74 -5.33 4.56 12.55
C TYR A 74 -5.25 3.27 11.74
N ALA A 75 -4.40 2.35 12.18
CA ALA A 75 -4.52 0.96 11.75
C ALA A 75 -5.87 0.41 12.21
N SER A 76 -6.59 -0.33 11.35
CA SER A 76 -7.94 -0.82 11.67
C SER A 76 -8.00 -1.62 12.98
N ALA A 77 -7.03 -2.52 13.24
CA ALA A 77 -6.98 -3.27 14.50
C ALA A 77 -6.86 -2.36 15.72
N THR A 78 -5.97 -1.36 15.66
CA THR A 78 -5.80 -0.37 16.74
C THR A 78 -7.08 0.42 16.95
N PHE A 79 -7.74 0.84 15.86
CA PHE A 79 -8.99 1.58 15.94
C PHE A 79 -10.11 0.77 16.60
N VAL A 80 -10.26 -0.51 16.25
CA VAL A 80 -11.20 -1.44 16.90
C VAL A 80 -10.94 -1.50 18.40
N ASN A 81 -9.68 -1.74 18.81
CA ASN A 81 -9.32 -1.79 20.23
C ASN A 81 -9.61 -0.48 20.96
N LEU A 82 -9.32 0.67 20.33
CA LEU A 82 -9.63 1.98 20.88
C LEU A 82 -11.13 2.19 21.05
N MET A 83 -11.97 1.75 20.10
CA MET A 83 -13.42 1.85 20.23
C MET A 83 -13.98 1.00 21.37
N HIS A 84 -13.38 -0.17 21.63
CA HIS A 84 -13.78 -1.02 22.77
C HIS A 84 -13.44 -0.38 24.12
N VAL A 85 -12.35 0.39 24.20
CA VAL A 85 -11.94 1.07 25.44
C VAL A 85 -12.58 2.46 25.59
N ASN A 86 -12.70 3.21 24.51
CA ASN A 86 -13.21 4.57 24.48
C ASN A 86 -13.99 4.86 23.18
N ALA A 87 -15.28 4.53 23.19
CA ALA A 87 -16.18 4.79 22.07
C ALA A 87 -16.58 6.27 21.91
N GLN A 88 -16.18 7.18 22.82
CA GLN A 88 -16.61 8.59 22.75
C GLN A 88 -16.14 9.27 21.46
N THR A 89 -14.96 8.87 20.96
CA THR A 89 -14.40 9.35 19.69
C THR A 89 -15.35 9.13 18.50
N VAL A 90 -16.20 8.11 18.52
CA VAL A 90 -17.10 7.78 17.40
C VAL A 90 -18.58 8.06 17.72
N ASN A 91 -18.92 8.36 18.97
CA ASN A 91 -20.26 8.81 19.38
C ASN A 91 -20.48 10.32 19.17
N ASP A 92 -19.72 10.93 18.27
CA ASP A 92 -19.73 12.37 18.00
C ASP A 92 -20.14 12.63 16.55
N THR A 93 -21.21 13.40 16.35
CA THR A 93 -21.73 13.78 15.03
C THR A 93 -20.77 14.63 14.21
N THR A 94 -19.78 15.25 14.86
CA THR A 94 -18.73 16.04 14.19
C THR A 94 -17.58 15.17 13.69
N THR A 95 -17.62 13.85 13.90
CA THR A 95 -16.58 12.93 13.43
C THR A 95 -16.97 12.25 12.12
N LEU A 96 -16.03 12.22 11.17
CA LEU A 96 -16.11 11.46 9.92
C LEU A 96 -15.03 10.37 9.92
N VAL A 97 -15.43 9.12 9.67
CA VAL A 97 -14.50 8.00 9.51
C VAL A 97 -14.39 7.60 8.05
N VAL A 98 -13.17 7.58 7.52
CA VAL A 98 -12.86 7.18 6.14
C VAL A 98 -12.14 5.84 6.17
N LEU A 99 -12.77 4.80 5.62
CA LEU A 99 -12.24 3.44 5.61
C LEU A 99 -11.84 3.00 4.20
N SER A 100 -10.76 2.23 4.07
CA SER A 100 -10.39 1.64 2.79
C SER A 100 -9.87 0.20 2.89
N SER A 101 -10.26 -0.62 1.92
CA SER A 101 -9.81 -2.01 1.76
C SER A 101 -9.98 -2.43 0.31
N LYS A 102 -8.93 -2.94 -0.34
CA LYS A 102 -9.02 -3.40 -1.74
C LYS A 102 -10.10 -4.46 -1.92
N SER A 103 -10.06 -5.54 -1.14
CA SER A 103 -11.03 -6.64 -1.26
C SER A 103 -12.38 -6.29 -0.60
N GLY A 104 -12.39 -5.34 0.34
CA GLY A 104 -13.51 -5.09 1.23
C GLY A 104 -13.78 -6.25 2.19
N MET A 105 -12.80 -7.16 2.38
CA MET A 105 -12.89 -8.34 3.23
C MET A 105 -11.89 -8.34 4.39
N THR A 106 -11.01 -7.35 4.49
CA THR A 106 -10.06 -7.19 5.61
C THR A 106 -10.79 -7.26 6.95
N PRO A 107 -10.58 -8.30 7.79
CA PRO A 107 -11.40 -8.56 8.97
C PRO A 107 -11.50 -7.38 9.94
N GLU A 108 -10.37 -6.76 10.29
CA GLU A 108 -10.26 -5.61 11.18
C GLU A 108 -11.02 -4.39 10.63
N THR A 109 -10.88 -4.13 9.33
CA THR A 109 -11.52 -2.96 8.70
C THR A 109 -13.03 -3.17 8.59
N VAL A 110 -13.45 -4.42 8.33
CA VAL A 110 -14.86 -4.82 8.34
C VAL A 110 -15.45 -4.69 9.75
N GLU A 111 -14.75 -5.15 10.79
CA GLU A 111 -15.20 -4.99 12.17
C GLU A 111 -15.25 -3.51 12.56
N ALA A 112 -14.23 -2.73 12.20
CA ALA A 112 -14.23 -1.29 12.42
C ALA A 112 -15.48 -0.64 11.82
N ALA A 113 -15.82 -0.95 10.56
CA ALA A 113 -17.03 -0.42 9.93
C ALA A 113 -18.31 -0.89 10.60
N ALA A 114 -18.38 -2.17 11.00
CA ALA A 114 -19.55 -2.72 11.68
C ALA A 114 -19.82 -2.02 13.03
N LEU A 115 -18.77 -1.75 13.81
CA LEU A 115 -18.86 -1.04 15.10
C LEU A 115 -19.34 0.41 14.96
N LEU A 116 -19.17 1.02 13.78
CA LEU A 116 -19.60 2.39 13.49
C LEU A 116 -21.08 2.50 13.08
N LYS A 117 -21.74 1.38 12.74
CA LYS A 117 -23.11 1.39 12.19
C LYS A 117 -24.13 2.06 13.11
N ASP A 118 -23.99 1.84 14.41
CA ASP A 118 -24.91 2.36 15.43
C ASP A 118 -24.31 3.58 16.16
N LYS A 119 -23.33 4.26 15.56
CA LYS A 119 -22.63 5.42 16.13
C LYS A 119 -23.09 6.70 15.46
N ALA A 120 -22.91 7.82 16.15
CA ALA A 120 -23.34 9.14 15.68
C ALA A 120 -22.45 9.71 14.56
N CYS A 121 -21.20 9.24 14.44
CA CYS A 121 -20.28 9.67 13.39
C CYS A 121 -20.73 9.21 11.99
N LYS A 122 -20.30 9.93 10.96
CA LYS A 122 -20.48 9.50 9.56
C LYS A 122 -19.34 8.56 9.16
N SER A 123 -19.59 7.65 8.21
CA SER A 123 -18.56 6.75 7.67
C SER A 123 -18.61 6.66 6.14
N VAL A 124 -17.43 6.69 5.49
CA VAL A 124 -17.28 6.56 4.04
C VAL A 124 -16.30 5.44 3.74
N VAL A 125 -16.64 4.56 2.80
CA VAL A 125 -15.88 3.37 2.43
C VAL A 125 -15.32 3.49 1.02
N PHE A 126 -14.06 3.10 0.84
CA PHE A 126 -13.40 2.94 -0.46
C PHE A 126 -12.99 1.47 -0.66
N THR A 127 -13.54 0.80 -1.67
CA THR A 127 -13.34 -0.65 -1.90
C THR A 127 -13.41 -1.01 -3.38
N ALA A 128 -13.12 -2.25 -3.77
CA ALA A 128 -13.27 -2.68 -5.17
C ALA A 128 -14.73 -2.84 -5.60
N SER A 129 -15.61 -3.30 -4.71
CA SER A 129 -16.98 -3.68 -5.06
C SER A 129 -17.99 -3.33 -3.97
N ALA A 130 -19.17 -2.87 -4.40
CA ALA A 130 -20.32 -2.63 -3.53
C ALA A 130 -20.88 -3.91 -2.89
N ASN A 131 -20.54 -5.09 -3.44
CA ASN A 131 -20.93 -6.39 -2.90
C ASN A 131 -19.99 -6.88 -1.79
N SER A 132 -18.93 -6.13 -1.46
CA SER A 132 -18.00 -6.52 -0.40
C SER A 132 -18.61 -6.34 0.98
N LYS A 133 -18.14 -7.13 1.96
CA LYS A 133 -18.65 -7.05 3.33
C LYS A 133 -18.45 -5.65 3.93
N LEU A 134 -17.32 -5.00 3.66
CA LEU A 134 -17.04 -3.64 4.11
C LEU A 134 -18.06 -2.61 3.57
N ALA A 135 -18.45 -2.72 2.30
CA ALA A 135 -19.40 -1.79 1.67
C ALA A 135 -20.78 -1.79 2.37
N SER A 136 -21.19 -2.91 2.96
CA SER A 136 -22.49 -3.04 3.64
C SER A 136 -22.61 -2.22 4.94
N PHE A 137 -21.50 -1.69 5.46
CA PHE A 137 -21.46 -0.93 6.71
C PHE A 137 -21.20 0.57 6.53
N GLY A 138 -20.78 1.02 5.35
CA GLY A 138 -20.53 2.44 5.10
C GLY A 138 -21.82 3.23 4.88
N HIS A 139 -21.90 4.47 5.38
CA HIS A 139 -22.99 5.38 5.00
C HIS A 139 -22.92 5.75 3.52
N GLN A 140 -21.70 5.85 2.98
CA GLN A 140 -21.43 5.99 1.56
C GLN A 140 -20.28 5.07 1.16
N THR A 141 -20.33 4.54 -0.07
CA THR A 141 -19.28 3.67 -0.61
C THR A 141 -18.90 4.11 -2.02
N PHE A 142 -17.59 4.24 -2.26
CA PHE A 142 -17.01 4.47 -3.58
C PHE A 142 -16.23 3.24 -4.02
N CYS A 143 -16.51 2.78 -5.25
CA CYS A 143 -15.97 1.53 -5.77
C CYS A 143 -14.97 1.77 -6.90
N THR A 144 -13.80 1.14 -6.83
CA THR A 144 -12.80 1.20 -7.92
C THR A 144 -13.20 0.36 -9.13
N GLY A 145 -14.11 -0.60 -8.95
CA GLY A 145 -14.34 -1.66 -9.93
C GLY A 145 -13.18 -2.66 -9.98
N LYS A 146 -13.27 -3.64 -10.89
CA LYS A 146 -12.19 -4.60 -11.14
C LYS A 146 -11.07 -3.89 -11.90
N THR A 147 -9.89 -3.81 -11.28
CA THR A 147 -8.71 -3.16 -11.84
C THR A 147 -7.44 -3.76 -11.28
N THR A 148 -6.39 -3.83 -12.11
CA THR A 148 -5.03 -4.16 -11.64
C THR A 148 -4.38 -2.98 -10.89
N GLN A 149 -4.90 -1.76 -11.09
CA GLN A 149 -4.40 -0.50 -10.52
C GLN A 149 -5.16 -0.09 -9.25
N ALA A 150 -5.57 -1.07 -8.43
CA ALA A 150 -6.44 -0.84 -7.28
C ALA A 150 -5.82 0.12 -6.24
N PHE A 151 -4.51 0.10 -6.07
CA PHE A 151 -3.81 0.99 -5.15
C PHE A 151 -3.93 2.46 -5.58
N GLN A 152 -3.59 2.74 -6.85
CA GLN A 152 -3.74 4.06 -7.46
C GLN A 152 -5.22 4.50 -7.47
N ALA A 153 -6.14 3.59 -7.80
CA ALA A 153 -7.58 3.86 -7.83
C ALA A 153 -8.12 4.30 -6.45
N ILE A 154 -7.82 3.56 -5.38
CA ILE A 154 -8.24 3.92 -4.01
C ILE A 154 -7.63 5.27 -3.61
N HIS A 155 -6.34 5.48 -3.89
CA HIS A 155 -5.69 6.75 -3.59
C HIS A 155 -6.36 7.93 -4.32
N MET A 156 -6.66 7.79 -5.61
CA MET A 156 -7.33 8.83 -6.41
C MET A 156 -8.72 9.16 -5.86
N LEU A 157 -9.52 8.15 -5.52
CA LEU A 157 -10.85 8.36 -4.96
C LEU A 157 -10.79 9.02 -3.57
N MET A 158 -9.91 8.52 -2.69
CA MET A 158 -9.72 9.11 -1.36
C MET A 158 -9.22 10.56 -1.48
N LEU A 159 -8.24 10.83 -2.33
CA LEU A 159 -7.71 12.18 -2.53
C LEU A 159 -8.76 13.12 -3.13
N SER A 160 -9.59 12.66 -4.07
CA SER A 160 -10.69 13.46 -4.62
C SER A 160 -11.72 13.83 -3.54
N PHE A 161 -12.10 12.84 -2.71
CA PHE A 161 -13.01 13.04 -1.59
C PHE A 161 -12.45 14.04 -0.57
N ILE A 162 -11.19 13.86 -0.16
CA ILE A 162 -10.52 14.78 0.75
C ILE A 162 -10.34 16.16 0.13
N GLY A 163 -10.05 16.28 -1.17
CA GLY A 163 -10.03 17.55 -1.88
C GLY A 163 -11.37 18.31 -1.79
N GLY A 164 -12.49 17.58 -1.85
CA GLY A 164 -13.82 18.12 -1.58
C GLY A 164 -13.94 18.70 -0.17
N ILE A 165 -13.52 17.94 0.85
CA ILE A 165 -13.52 18.40 2.25
C ILE A 165 -12.67 19.66 2.40
N LEU A 166 -11.43 19.63 1.91
CA LEU A 166 -10.49 20.75 1.98
C LEU A 166 -11.05 22.00 1.31
N ASN A 167 -11.71 21.84 0.17
CA ASN A 167 -12.33 22.98 -0.52
C ASN A 167 -13.45 23.61 0.30
N ALA A 168 -14.33 22.79 0.89
CA ALA A 168 -15.47 23.26 1.67
C ALA A 168 -15.08 23.81 3.04
N ARG A 169 -14.02 23.25 3.66
CA ARG A 169 -13.72 23.48 5.09
C ARG A 169 -12.40 24.17 5.37
N GLU A 170 -11.47 24.23 4.43
CA GLU A 170 -10.10 24.73 4.65
C GLU A 170 -9.70 25.88 3.72
N HIS A 171 -10.64 26.43 2.94
CA HIS A 171 -10.38 27.43 1.89
C HIS A 171 -9.35 26.95 0.84
N TRP A 172 -9.32 25.64 0.59
CA TRP A 172 -8.40 25.04 -0.37
C TRP A 172 -8.96 25.16 -1.80
N ALA A 173 -8.57 26.22 -2.50
CA ALA A 173 -9.07 26.56 -3.83
C ALA A 173 -8.52 25.69 -4.98
N LEU A 174 -7.81 24.61 -4.68
CA LEU A 174 -7.16 23.75 -5.67
C LEU A 174 -8.03 22.59 -6.16
N LEU A 175 -9.28 22.45 -5.72
CA LEU A 175 -10.13 21.33 -6.10
C LEU A 175 -10.30 21.14 -7.63
N PRO A 176 -10.56 22.19 -8.45
CA PRO A 176 -10.62 22.01 -9.90
C PRO A 176 -9.29 21.50 -10.48
N ALA A 177 -8.17 22.05 -9.99
CA ALA A 177 -6.83 21.63 -10.40
C ALA A 177 -6.52 20.19 -9.96
N LEU A 178 -7.00 19.78 -8.79
CA LEU A 178 -6.87 18.41 -8.32
C LEU A 178 -7.58 17.44 -9.25
N VAL A 179 -8.86 17.68 -9.54
CA VAL A 179 -9.66 16.78 -10.37
C VAL A 179 -9.04 16.66 -11.77
N SER A 180 -8.67 17.76 -12.41
CA SER A 180 -8.01 17.71 -13.72
C SER A 180 -6.65 17.00 -13.68
N SER A 181 -5.86 17.21 -12.62
CA SER A 181 -4.59 16.51 -12.43
C SER A 181 -4.78 15.00 -12.22
N LEU A 182 -5.82 14.58 -11.50
CA LEU A 182 -6.16 13.17 -11.32
C LEU A 182 -6.62 12.53 -12.65
N GLN A 183 -7.28 13.29 -13.54
CA GLN A 183 -7.57 12.82 -14.90
C GLN A 183 -6.30 12.59 -15.73
N ALA A 184 -5.27 13.43 -15.55
CA ALA A 184 -3.99 13.32 -16.24
C ALA A 184 -3.03 12.29 -15.61
N LEU A 185 -3.25 11.89 -14.35
CA LEU A 185 -2.38 11.01 -13.58
C LEU A 185 -2.00 9.70 -14.30
N PRO A 186 -2.90 8.97 -14.98
CA PRO A 186 -2.53 7.75 -15.73
C PRO A 186 -1.34 7.93 -16.67
N ALA A 187 -1.27 9.05 -17.39
CA ALA A 187 -0.16 9.32 -18.30
C ALA A 187 1.16 9.58 -17.55
N ALA A 188 1.11 10.29 -16.42
CA ALA A 188 2.28 10.51 -15.58
C ALA A 188 2.79 9.19 -14.96
N LEU A 189 1.89 8.31 -14.50
CA LEU A 189 2.24 6.99 -13.99
C LEU A 189 2.96 6.14 -15.04
N PHE A 190 2.46 6.13 -16.28
CA PHE A 190 3.09 5.40 -17.38
C PHE A 190 4.52 5.90 -17.64
N LYS A 191 4.68 7.20 -17.85
CA LYS A 191 5.98 7.81 -18.15
C LYS A 191 6.98 7.61 -17.01
N ALA A 192 6.51 7.67 -15.77
CA ALA A 192 7.34 7.38 -14.61
C ALA A 192 7.84 5.94 -14.63
N ALA A 193 6.96 4.97 -14.92
CA ALA A 193 7.35 3.58 -15.09
C ALA A 193 8.35 3.40 -16.24
N GLU A 194 8.13 4.01 -17.41
CA GLU A 194 9.11 3.95 -18.52
C GLU A 194 10.49 4.49 -18.09
N LYS A 195 10.51 5.62 -17.39
CA LYS A 195 11.75 6.21 -16.85
C LYS A 195 12.40 5.33 -15.78
N GLY A 196 11.63 4.50 -15.10
CA GLY A 196 12.05 3.58 -14.04
C GLY A 196 12.77 2.33 -14.52
N VAL A 197 12.59 1.94 -15.79
CA VAL A 197 13.13 0.69 -16.37
C VAL A 197 14.65 0.59 -16.23
N GLN A 198 15.38 1.54 -16.83
CA GLN A 198 16.85 1.46 -16.87
C GLN A 198 17.48 1.57 -15.47
N PRO A 199 17.02 2.48 -14.58
CA PRO A 199 17.43 2.48 -13.18
C PRO A 199 17.16 1.15 -12.46
N GLY A 200 16.03 0.49 -12.75
CA GLY A 200 15.67 -0.81 -12.17
C GLY A 200 16.61 -1.93 -12.60
N ILE A 201 16.94 -2.00 -13.89
CA ILE A 201 17.94 -2.95 -14.42
C ILE A 201 19.30 -2.71 -13.76
N ALA A 202 19.74 -1.45 -13.69
CA ALA A 202 21.01 -1.10 -13.05
C ALA A 202 21.03 -1.40 -11.54
N PHE A 203 19.90 -1.25 -10.86
CA PHE A 203 19.75 -1.65 -9.46
C PHE A 203 19.83 -3.17 -9.31
N ALA A 204 19.05 -3.92 -10.08
CA ALA A 204 19.01 -5.38 -10.04
C ALA A 204 20.37 -6.03 -10.37
N ALA A 205 21.13 -5.46 -11.30
CA ALA A 205 22.47 -5.95 -11.66
C ALA A 205 23.48 -5.92 -10.50
N ARG A 206 23.22 -5.12 -9.45
CA ARG A 206 24.04 -5.03 -8.24
C ARG A 206 23.34 -5.60 -7.01
N PHE A 207 22.11 -6.07 -7.16
CA PHE A 207 21.31 -6.59 -6.07
C PHE A 207 21.77 -8.00 -5.71
N ALA A 208 21.92 -8.26 -4.42
CA ALA A 208 22.04 -9.62 -3.91
C ALA A 208 21.00 -9.83 -2.82
N GLU A 209 20.32 -10.98 -2.87
CA GLU A 209 19.19 -11.29 -1.99
C GLU A 209 19.58 -11.36 -0.51
N ASP A 210 20.82 -11.73 -0.21
CA ASP A 210 21.37 -11.86 1.14
C ASP A 210 21.75 -10.51 1.77
N HIS A 211 21.56 -9.40 1.06
CA HIS A 211 21.77 -8.06 1.59
C HIS A 211 20.44 -7.40 1.99
N PRO A 212 20.39 -6.74 3.16
CA PRO A 212 19.20 -5.99 3.55
C PRO A 212 18.98 -4.78 2.63
N LEU A 213 17.71 -4.51 2.32
CA LEU A 213 17.28 -3.33 1.55
C LEU A 213 16.47 -2.39 2.44
N TYR A 214 16.95 -1.16 2.54
CA TYR A 214 16.37 -0.10 3.35
C TYR A 214 15.67 0.93 2.47
N PHE A 215 14.41 1.20 2.74
CA PHE A 215 13.68 2.35 2.19
C PHE A 215 13.63 3.46 3.23
N ILE A 216 14.21 4.61 2.89
CA ILE A 216 14.22 5.79 3.75
C ILE A 216 13.40 6.88 3.07
N ALA A 217 12.32 7.31 3.72
CA ALA A 217 11.42 8.32 3.21
C ALA A 217 10.75 9.06 4.37
N SER A 218 10.30 10.29 4.13
CA SER A 218 9.55 11.08 5.12
C SER A 218 8.28 11.67 4.51
N GLY A 219 7.41 12.20 5.37
CA GLY A 219 6.20 12.90 4.95
C GLY A 219 5.28 12.02 4.10
N CYS A 220 4.80 12.58 2.99
CA CYS A 220 3.92 11.88 2.05
C CYS A 220 4.65 10.74 1.31
N ALA A 221 5.99 10.80 1.17
CA ALA A 221 6.77 9.77 0.49
C ALA A 221 6.83 8.43 1.23
N GLY A 222 6.44 8.36 2.51
CA GLY A 222 6.32 7.10 3.25
C GLY A 222 5.38 6.07 2.58
N ILE A 223 4.45 6.54 1.73
CA ILE A 223 3.61 5.67 0.90
C ILE A 223 4.42 4.77 -0.04
N VAL A 224 5.55 5.28 -0.57
CA VAL A 224 6.40 4.56 -1.54
C VAL A 224 7.10 3.40 -0.86
N SER A 225 7.71 3.64 0.30
CA SER A 225 8.38 2.62 1.11
C SER A 225 7.44 1.48 1.50
N HIS A 226 6.17 1.81 1.80
CA HIS A 226 5.18 0.79 2.14
C HIS A 226 4.64 0.05 0.92
N ALA A 227 4.28 0.77 -0.14
CA ALA A 227 3.66 0.18 -1.33
C ALA A 227 4.66 -0.70 -2.10
N PHE A 228 5.84 -0.18 -2.41
CA PHE A 228 6.83 -0.93 -3.17
C PHE A 228 7.74 -1.77 -2.26
N GLY A 229 8.26 -1.20 -1.17
CA GLY A 229 9.12 -1.95 -0.25
C GLY A 229 8.38 -3.10 0.42
N LEU A 230 7.35 -2.80 1.21
CA LEU A 230 6.68 -3.83 2.04
C LEU A 230 5.70 -4.70 1.22
N CYS A 231 4.82 -4.12 0.41
CA CYS A 231 3.78 -4.92 -0.27
C CYS A 231 4.28 -5.66 -1.53
N ILE A 232 5.35 -5.17 -2.19
CA ILE A 232 5.93 -5.86 -3.35
C ILE A 232 7.14 -6.67 -2.90
N LEU A 233 8.21 -6.02 -2.45
CA LEU A 233 9.47 -6.73 -2.20
C LEU A 233 9.42 -7.64 -0.96
N GLN A 234 8.84 -7.20 0.15
CA GLN A 234 8.75 -8.05 1.34
C GLN A 234 7.66 -9.11 1.21
N GLU A 235 6.41 -8.71 0.91
CA GLU A 235 5.28 -9.64 0.85
C GLU A 235 5.42 -10.64 -0.30
N ARG A 236 5.78 -10.18 -1.51
CA ARG A 236 5.72 -11.02 -2.73
C ARG A 236 7.04 -11.70 -3.04
N PHE A 237 8.16 -10.99 -2.88
CA PHE A 237 9.48 -11.56 -3.15
C PHE A 237 10.11 -12.18 -1.90
N GLY A 238 9.55 -11.95 -0.71
CA GLY A 238 10.12 -12.48 0.54
C GLY A 238 11.50 -11.90 0.86
N LEU A 239 11.80 -10.69 0.38
CA LEU A 239 13.09 -10.02 0.63
C LEU A 239 13.11 -9.36 2.01
N GLU A 240 14.31 -9.21 2.58
CA GLU A 240 14.50 -8.50 3.84
C GLU A 240 14.42 -6.98 3.61
N ILE A 241 13.24 -6.41 3.85
CA ILE A 241 12.95 -4.99 3.66
C ILE A 241 12.79 -4.29 5.01
N HIS A 242 13.45 -3.15 5.13
CA HIS A 242 13.35 -2.25 6.27
C HIS A 242 12.85 -0.89 5.81
N THR A 243 11.89 -0.29 6.51
CA THR A 243 11.43 1.07 6.24
C THR A 243 11.78 1.99 7.39
N VAL A 244 12.37 3.14 7.08
CA VAL A 244 12.85 4.12 8.07
C VAL A 244 12.24 5.47 7.75
N ASP A 245 11.67 6.15 8.74
CA ASP A 245 11.31 7.56 8.60
C ASP A 245 12.61 8.38 8.61
N GLY A 246 12.83 9.21 7.59
CA GLY A 246 13.98 10.10 7.52
C GLY A 246 14.11 11.03 8.73
N ALA A 247 13.00 11.35 9.41
CA ALA A 247 13.02 12.12 10.66
C ALA A 247 13.74 11.37 11.80
N ASP A 248 13.68 10.03 11.82
CA ASP A 248 14.32 9.20 12.85
C ASP A 248 15.71 8.71 12.45
N PHE A 249 16.15 8.98 11.21
CA PHE A 249 17.39 8.46 10.66
C PHE A 249 18.60 8.76 11.55
N PHE A 250 18.78 10.04 11.92
CA PHE A 250 19.89 10.49 12.77
C PHE A 250 19.67 10.23 14.27
N HIS A 251 18.56 9.59 14.65
CA HIS A 251 18.18 9.37 16.05
C HIS A 251 18.24 7.90 16.48
N SER A 252 18.80 7.01 15.65
CA SER A 252 19.27 5.66 16.02
C SER A 252 19.75 4.93 14.78
N PHE A 253 19.01 5.05 13.67
CA PHE A 253 19.21 4.21 12.51
C PHE A 253 20.56 4.47 11.80
N VAL A 254 21.09 5.69 11.85
CA VAL A 254 22.41 6.04 11.32
C VAL A 254 23.53 5.14 11.85
N GLU A 255 23.42 4.65 13.10
CA GLU A 255 24.37 3.70 13.67
C GLU A 255 24.27 2.30 13.07
N THR A 256 23.22 1.97 12.32
CA THR A 256 23.15 0.67 11.64
C THR A 256 23.82 0.70 10.26
N VAL A 257 24.15 1.90 9.76
CA VAL A 257 24.80 2.09 8.47
C VAL A 257 26.30 1.80 8.63
N ARG A 258 26.69 0.56 8.36
CA ARG A 258 28.07 0.08 8.51
C ARG A 258 28.79 0.05 7.15
N PRO A 259 29.84 0.85 6.92
CA PRO A 259 30.51 0.97 5.61
C PRO A 259 31.04 -0.35 5.04
N ASP A 260 31.38 -1.30 5.91
CA ASP A 260 31.92 -2.64 5.61
C ASP A 260 30.83 -3.71 5.42
N LYS A 261 29.56 -3.38 5.70
CA LYS A 261 28.43 -4.29 5.52
C LYS A 261 27.72 -3.96 4.21
N ARG A 262 27.64 -4.94 3.31
CA ARG A 262 26.84 -4.84 2.08
C ARG A 262 25.38 -4.58 2.41
N SER A 263 24.84 -3.50 1.87
CA SER A 263 23.47 -3.06 2.12
C SER A 263 23.01 -2.14 0.99
N HIS A 264 21.72 -2.20 0.69
CA HIS A 264 21.09 -1.39 -0.35
C HIS A 264 20.17 -0.36 0.30
N TYR A 265 20.23 0.88 -0.16
CA TYR A 265 19.38 1.96 0.34
C TYR A 265 18.62 2.63 -0.80
N VAL A 266 17.33 2.86 -0.63
CA VAL A 266 16.51 3.68 -1.52
C VAL A 266 16.03 4.88 -0.73
N LEU A 267 16.51 6.06 -1.10
CA LEU A 267 16.20 7.34 -0.47
C LEU A 267 15.14 8.04 -1.32
N VAL A 268 13.93 8.18 -0.80
CA VAL A 268 12.83 8.86 -1.50
C VAL A 268 12.69 10.28 -0.95
N ILE A 269 12.92 11.28 -1.81
CA ILE A 269 12.89 12.69 -1.45
C ILE A 269 11.58 13.31 -1.96
N PRO A 270 10.64 13.65 -1.08
CA PRO A 270 9.40 14.30 -1.48
C PRO A 270 9.60 15.78 -1.89
N ASP A 271 8.53 16.36 -2.44
CA ASP A 271 8.36 17.80 -2.65
C ASP A 271 7.29 18.35 -1.69
N ASP A 272 7.41 18.00 -0.41
CA ASP A 272 6.55 18.42 0.69
C ASP A 272 7.39 19.02 1.84
N ALA A 273 6.77 19.35 2.98
CA ALA A 273 7.47 19.99 4.09
C ALA A 273 8.58 19.13 4.72
N SER A 274 8.60 17.81 4.48
CA SER A 274 9.62 16.89 4.99
C SER A 274 10.88 16.83 4.11
N ARG A 275 10.88 17.50 2.96
CA ARG A 275 12.02 17.51 2.01
C ARG A 275 13.37 17.84 2.66
N PRO A 276 13.53 18.87 3.53
CA PRO A 276 14.83 19.17 4.12
C PRO A 276 15.43 18.00 4.89
N GLN A 277 14.62 17.26 5.64
CA GLN A 277 15.06 16.09 6.41
C GLN A 277 15.66 15.02 5.50
N MET A 278 15.01 14.74 4.36
CA MET A 278 15.52 13.78 3.38
C MET A 278 16.74 14.29 2.60
N LEU A 279 16.91 15.62 2.45
CA LEU A 279 18.13 16.19 1.88
C LEU A 279 19.31 16.03 2.83
N ASP A 280 19.10 16.11 4.14
CA ASP A 280 20.15 15.84 5.14
C ASP A 280 20.59 14.37 5.09
N VAL A 281 19.64 13.43 5.03
CA VAL A 281 19.93 11.99 4.85
C VAL A 281 20.70 11.77 3.55
N LYS A 282 20.24 12.33 2.42
CA LYS A 282 20.96 12.25 1.14
C LYS A 282 22.39 12.74 1.26
N THR A 283 22.58 13.91 1.88
CA THR A 283 23.89 14.54 2.06
C THR A 283 24.82 13.67 2.89
N PHE A 284 24.31 13.01 3.94
CA PHE A 284 25.06 12.02 4.70
C PHE A 284 25.55 10.88 3.79
N PHE A 285 24.65 10.25 3.02
CA PHE A 285 25.04 9.14 2.15
C PHE A 285 26.08 9.55 1.09
N GLU A 286 25.90 10.70 0.45
CA GLU A 286 26.85 11.21 -0.57
C GLU A 286 28.22 11.59 0.00
N ASN A 287 28.26 12.06 1.25
CA ASN A 287 29.52 12.41 1.90
C ASN A 287 30.28 11.20 2.44
N GLN A 288 29.57 10.21 2.98
CA GLN A 288 30.19 9.06 3.67
C GLN A 288 30.47 7.88 2.72
N PHE A 289 29.64 7.66 1.69
CA PHE A 289 29.69 6.44 0.88
C PHE A 289 29.98 6.74 -0.60
N LYS A 290 31.13 7.36 -0.86
CA LYS A 290 31.62 7.59 -2.23
C LYS A 290 32.18 6.31 -2.86
N GLU A 291 32.75 5.44 -2.02
CA GLU A 291 33.34 4.15 -2.37
C GLU A 291 32.99 3.16 -1.24
N GLY A 292 32.91 1.87 -1.55
CA GLY A 292 32.66 0.82 -0.55
C GLY A 292 31.54 -0.15 -0.91
N GLU A 293 31.08 -0.88 0.10
CA GLU A 293 30.13 -1.99 -0.02
C GLU A 293 28.65 -1.56 0.12
N ILE A 294 28.42 -0.30 0.48
CA ILE A 294 27.10 0.33 0.53
C ILE A 294 26.73 0.86 -0.85
N SER A 295 25.51 0.56 -1.29
CA SER A 295 24.92 1.21 -2.46
C SER A 295 23.63 1.92 -2.08
N PHE A 296 23.43 3.11 -2.65
CA PHE A 296 22.20 3.86 -2.44
C PHE A 296 21.67 4.45 -3.74
N GLN A 297 20.35 4.55 -3.84
CA GLN A 297 19.63 5.19 -4.93
C GLN A 297 18.82 6.35 -4.40
N VAL A 298 18.98 7.52 -4.99
CA VAL A 298 18.22 8.71 -4.65
C VAL A 298 17.11 8.92 -5.67
N ILE A 299 15.86 8.92 -5.22
CA ILE A 299 14.70 9.13 -6.07
C ILE A 299 13.97 10.37 -5.56
N LYS A 300 13.95 11.41 -6.38
CA LYS A 300 13.23 12.65 -6.07
C LYS A 300 11.85 12.59 -6.74
N THR A 301 10.80 12.97 -6.01
CA THR A 301 9.48 13.17 -6.64
C THR A 301 9.50 14.39 -7.55
N GLU A 302 10.28 15.41 -7.18
CA GLU A 302 10.61 16.54 -8.04
C GLU A 302 11.41 16.08 -9.28
N GLY A 303 11.02 16.53 -10.46
CA GLY A 303 11.65 16.16 -11.73
C GLY A 303 11.11 14.88 -12.38
N LEU A 304 10.07 14.26 -11.80
CA LEU A 304 9.21 13.32 -12.50
C LEU A 304 8.35 14.08 -13.53
N ASP A 305 7.97 13.41 -14.62
CA ASP A 305 7.12 14.03 -15.64
C ASP A 305 5.69 14.17 -15.10
N ILE A 306 5.31 15.41 -14.84
CA ILE A 306 3.97 15.81 -14.36
C ILE A 306 3.19 16.55 -15.45
N SER A 307 3.46 16.29 -16.74
CA SER A 307 2.74 16.93 -17.84
C SER A 307 1.23 16.71 -17.70
N GLY A 308 0.47 17.82 -17.68
CA GLY A 308 -0.98 17.79 -17.48
C GLY A 308 -1.44 17.82 -16.01
N ILE A 309 -0.51 17.80 -15.05
CA ILE A 309 -0.78 17.94 -13.62
C ILE A 309 -0.39 19.34 -13.17
N ASP A 310 -1.25 20.01 -12.40
CA ASP A 310 -0.93 21.30 -11.79
C ASP A 310 0.26 21.12 -10.83
N PRO A 311 1.33 21.93 -10.91
CA PRO A 311 2.52 21.76 -10.07
C PRO A 311 2.24 21.70 -8.57
N ARG A 312 1.21 22.42 -8.08
CA ARG A 312 0.82 22.39 -6.66
C ARG A 312 0.18 21.07 -6.27
N ILE A 313 -0.53 20.42 -7.21
CA ILE A 313 -1.05 19.06 -7.03
C ILE A 313 0.05 18.02 -7.22
N GLY A 314 1.03 18.29 -8.08
CA GLY A 314 2.23 17.48 -8.27
C GLY A 314 2.96 17.17 -6.96
N LYS A 315 2.96 18.10 -6.00
CA LYS A 315 3.49 17.88 -4.65
C LYS A 315 2.79 16.75 -3.88
N VAL A 316 1.49 16.61 -4.09
CA VAL A 316 0.64 15.62 -3.41
C VAL A 316 0.69 14.26 -4.10
N VAL A 317 0.62 14.25 -5.44
CA VAL A 317 0.60 13.01 -6.23
C VAL A 317 2.00 12.50 -6.59
N GLY A 318 3.03 13.32 -6.39
CA GLY A 318 4.43 12.99 -6.67
C GLY A 318 4.91 11.67 -6.05
N PRO A 319 4.60 11.37 -4.77
CA PRO A 319 4.86 10.06 -4.19
C PRO A 319 4.20 8.89 -4.94
N MET A 320 2.97 9.05 -5.44
CA MET A 320 2.30 8.02 -6.24
C MET A 320 2.97 7.83 -7.61
N ILE A 321 3.45 8.91 -8.22
CA ILE A 321 4.22 8.85 -9.48
C ILE A 321 5.58 8.18 -9.23
N CYS A 322 6.21 8.46 -8.08
CA CYS A 322 7.45 7.80 -7.66
C CYS A 322 7.28 6.30 -7.39
N GLU A 323 6.15 5.89 -6.81
CA GLU A 323 5.82 4.47 -6.69
C GLU A 323 5.73 3.81 -8.07
N ALA A 324 5.08 4.44 -9.05
CA ALA A 324 5.01 3.92 -10.42
C ALA A 324 6.39 3.83 -11.10
N PHE A 325 7.30 4.78 -10.81
CA PHE A 325 8.70 4.70 -11.26
C PHE A 325 9.43 3.47 -10.74
N LEU A 326 9.12 3.01 -9.52
CA LEU A 326 9.76 1.82 -8.95
C LEU A 326 9.18 0.52 -9.49
N LYS A 327 7.93 0.50 -9.99
CA LYS A 327 7.27 -0.75 -10.41
C LYS A 327 8.08 -1.61 -11.41
N PRO A 328 8.71 -1.07 -12.47
CA PRO A 328 9.55 -1.89 -13.37
C PRO A 328 10.73 -2.59 -12.67
N TRP A 329 11.17 -2.11 -11.50
CA TRP A 329 12.29 -2.69 -10.78
C TRP A 329 11.98 -4.10 -10.30
N ALA A 330 10.72 -4.41 -9.97
CA ALA A 330 10.41 -5.79 -9.54
C ALA A 330 10.50 -6.80 -10.70
N THR A 331 10.29 -6.38 -11.95
CA THR A 331 10.58 -7.24 -13.11
C THR A 331 12.08 -7.53 -13.21
N ALA A 332 12.91 -6.50 -13.08
CA ALA A 332 14.37 -6.67 -13.09
C ALA A 332 14.88 -7.50 -11.90
N LEU A 333 14.31 -7.30 -10.71
CA LEU A 333 14.62 -8.10 -9.52
C LEU A 333 14.12 -9.54 -9.65
N ALA A 334 13.02 -9.78 -10.37
CA ALA A 334 12.54 -11.13 -10.63
C ALA A 334 13.52 -11.92 -11.51
N GLU A 335 14.07 -11.27 -12.53
CA GLU A 335 15.14 -11.85 -13.36
C GLU A 335 16.41 -12.14 -12.53
N ALA A 336 16.77 -11.25 -11.60
CA ALA A 336 17.98 -11.40 -10.77
C ALA A 336 17.84 -12.46 -9.66
N THR A 337 16.65 -12.63 -9.09
CA THR A 337 16.42 -13.49 -7.91
C THR A 337 15.72 -14.81 -8.26
N GLY A 338 15.09 -14.90 -9.43
CA GLY A 338 14.21 -16.01 -9.79
C GLY A 338 12.85 -15.99 -9.08
N LYS A 339 12.55 -14.95 -8.29
CA LYS A 339 11.29 -14.80 -7.55
C LYS A 339 10.34 -13.85 -8.26
N THR A 340 9.04 -14.12 -8.20
CA THR A 340 8.04 -13.34 -8.95
C THR A 340 6.86 -12.90 -8.10
N MET A 341 6.08 -11.95 -8.61
CA MET A 341 4.80 -11.53 -8.01
C MET A 341 3.76 -12.64 -7.94
N GLN A 342 3.95 -13.71 -8.72
CA GLN A 342 3.07 -14.86 -8.83
C GLN A 342 3.44 -15.99 -7.87
N ASP A 343 4.59 -15.90 -7.20
CA ASP A 343 5.04 -16.93 -6.27
C ASP A 343 4.04 -17.06 -5.10
N PRO A 344 3.82 -18.29 -4.59
CA PRO A 344 2.85 -18.52 -3.54
C PRO A 344 3.32 -17.91 -2.23
N LEU A 345 2.50 -17.02 -1.67
CA LEU A 345 2.73 -16.46 -0.34
C LEU A 345 2.82 -17.56 0.71
N LEU A 346 3.80 -17.48 1.61
CA LEU A 346 4.01 -18.52 2.64
C LEU A 346 2.88 -18.57 3.67
N HIS A 347 2.24 -17.43 3.94
CA HIS A 347 1.46 -17.21 5.16
C HIS A 347 0.11 -16.53 4.93
N MET A 348 0.11 -15.38 4.26
CA MET A 348 -1.11 -14.58 4.09
C MET A 348 -2.21 -15.39 3.37
N GLY A 349 -3.39 -15.46 3.99
CA GLY A 349 -4.54 -16.22 3.49
C GLY A 349 -4.52 -17.72 3.82
N LYS A 350 -3.51 -18.22 4.55
CA LYS A 350 -3.38 -19.65 4.90
C LYS A 350 -3.70 -19.99 6.36
N PHE A 351 -3.87 -18.99 7.23
CA PHE A 351 -4.24 -19.18 8.63
C PHE A 351 -5.17 -18.07 9.12
N ASP A 352 -5.96 -18.40 10.14
CA ASP A 352 -6.72 -17.42 10.91
C ASP A 352 -5.75 -16.61 11.77
N TYR A 353 -5.78 -15.29 11.65
CA TYR A 353 -4.93 -14.38 12.42
C TYR A 353 -5.73 -13.42 13.30
N TYR A 354 -6.95 -13.11 12.91
CA TYR A 354 -7.75 -12.08 13.57
C TYR A 354 -8.60 -12.67 14.70
N ASN A 355 -8.49 -12.09 15.91
CA ASN A 355 -9.20 -12.49 17.13
C ASN A 355 -9.10 -13.99 17.52
N CYS A 356 -8.06 -14.69 17.04
CA CYS A 356 -7.81 -16.11 17.30
C CYS A 356 -7.37 -16.45 18.75
N HIS A 357 -7.07 -15.44 19.57
CA HIS A 357 -6.66 -15.60 20.97
C HIS A 357 -7.85 -15.79 21.94
N GLN A 358 -9.09 -15.59 21.48
CA GLN A 358 -10.26 -15.74 22.33
C GLN A 358 -10.81 -17.17 22.25
N PRO A 359 -11.07 -17.85 23.39
CA PRO A 359 -11.54 -19.23 23.40
C PRO A 359 -12.90 -19.44 22.71
N ASN A 360 -13.70 -18.36 22.58
CA ASN A 360 -14.97 -18.31 21.83
C ASN A 360 -15.01 -17.12 20.86
N GLY A 361 -13.86 -16.60 20.41
CA GLY A 361 -13.82 -15.52 19.42
C GLY A 361 -14.55 -15.94 18.15
N PRO A 362 -15.05 -15.00 17.33
CA PRO A 362 -15.69 -15.36 16.07
C PRO A 362 -14.67 -16.14 15.25
N VAL A 363 -14.82 -17.46 15.22
CA VAL A 363 -14.14 -18.32 14.27
C VAL A 363 -14.62 -17.81 12.92
N SER A 364 -13.79 -17.01 12.27
CA SER A 364 -14.06 -16.57 10.91
C SER A 364 -13.91 -17.80 10.02
N ARG A 365 -14.89 -18.71 10.04
CA ARG A 365 -15.25 -19.45 8.84
C ARG A 365 -15.79 -18.43 7.87
N LEU A 366 -14.89 -17.65 7.27
CA LEU A 366 -15.07 -17.16 5.91
C LEU A 366 -15.08 -18.44 5.06
N GLY A 367 -16.26 -19.07 5.01
CA GLY A 367 -16.49 -20.20 4.14
C GLY A 367 -16.08 -19.80 2.74
N ASN A 368 -15.27 -20.64 2.11
CA ASN A 368 -15.10 -20.66 0.66
C ASN A 368 -16.49 -20.72 0.03
N LEU A 369 -17.03 -19.56 -0.34
CA LEU A 369 -18.05 -19.42 -1.38
C LEU A 369 -17.31 -19.28 -2.71
N SER A 370 -16.54 -20.31 -3.06
CA SER A 370 -16.14 -20.61 -4.42
C SER A 370 -16.58 -22.05 -4.73
N GLY A 371 -17.90 -22.25 -4.74
CA GLY A 371 -18.50 -23.42 -5.36
C GLY A 371 -18.34 -23.36 -6.88
N GLN A 372 -17.20 -23.82 -7.38
CA GLN A 372 -17.00 -24.33 -8.73
C GLN A 372 -16.02 -25.51 -8.60
N PRO A 373 -16.44 -26.76 -8.85
CA PRO A 373 -15.51 -27.87 -8.87
C PRO A 373 -14.64 -27.76 -10.12
N PHE A 374 -13.31 -27.77 -9.93
CA PHE A 374 -12.40 -28.13 -11.01
C PHE A 374 -12.74 -29.56 -11.44
N SER A 375 -13.39 -29.67 -12.60
CA SER A 375 -13.55 -30.94 -13.32
C SER A 375 -12.17 -31.40 -13.76
N ILE A 376 -11.56 -32.33 -13.00
CA ILE A 376 -10.52 -33.20 -13.54
C ILE A 376 -11.25 -34.23 -14.39
N THR A 377 -11.22 -34.04 -15.71
CA THR A 377 -11.63 -35.06 -16.66
C THR A 377 -10.69 -36.25 -16.51
N SER A 378 -11.19 -37.30 -15.87
CA SER A 378 -10.65 -38.64 -15.96
C SER A 378 -10.85 -39.15 -17.39
N LEU A 379 -9.77 -39.52 -18.07
CA LEU A 379 -9.81 -40.51 -19.14
C LEU A 379 -8.88 -41.66 -18.75
N SER A 380 -9.54 -42.77 -18.43
CA SER A 380 -9.00 -44.09 -18.17
C SER A 380 -8.52 -44.77 -19.45
N SER A 381 -7.36 -45.42 -19.38
CA SER A 381 -7.03 -46.77 -19.88
C SER A 381 -5.51 -46.91 -19.70
N GLY A 382 -4.92 -47.95 -19.13
CA GLY A 382 -5.35 -49.29 -18.78
C GLY A 382 -4.14 -50.18 -19.06
N ALA A 383 -3.59 -50.84 -18.05
CA ALA A 383 -2.86 -52.11 -18.17
C ALA A 383 -2.34 -52.55 -16.79
N GLU A 384 -2.50 -53.84 -16.57
CA GLU A 384 -2.31 -54.62 -15.35
C GLU A 384 -0.84 -54.80 -14.97
N GLY A 385 -0.61 -55.17 -13.70
CA GLY A 385 0.68 -55.69 -13.26
C GLY A 385 0.76 -55.77 -11.73
N ALA A 386 0.54 -56.96 -11.20
CA ALA A 386 0.33 -57.23 -9.80
C ALA A 386 1.63 -57.46 -8.97
N VAL A 387 1.42 -57.57 -7.66
CA VAL A 387 2.07 -58.48 -6.68
C VAL A 387 3.07 -57.88 -5.66
N THR A 388 2.70 -58.13 -4.39
CA THR A 388 3.48 -58.37 -3.13
C THR A 388 4.11 -57.26 -2.28
N VAL A 389 3.45 -57.02 -1.13
CA VAL A 389 3.85 -57.35 0.27
C VAL A 389 5.30 -57.20 0.73
N GLY A 390 5.46 -56.50 1.87
CA GLY A 390 6.55 -56.60 2.85
C GLY A 390 7.38 -55.32 2.93
N GLN A 391 7.81 -54.77 4.06
CA GLN A 391 7.81 -55.15 5.47
C GLN A 391 7.99 -53.85 6.28
N THR A 392 7.52 -53.89 7.52
CA THR A 392 7.80 -53.01 8.65
C THR A 392 9.30 -52.74 8.84
N LEU A 393 9.67 -51.52 9.27
CA LEU A 393 10.57 -51.28 10.43
C LEU A 393 10.62 -49.78 10.78
N THR A 394 10.43 -49.54 12.08
CA THR A 394 10.43 -48.28 12.85
C THR A 394 11.85 -47.70 13.07
N PRO A 395 11.97 -46.47 13.63
CA PRO A 395 13.13 -45.59 13.44
C PRO A 395 14.18 -45.69 14.58
N GLU A 396 15.44 -45.39 14.27
CA GLU A 396 16.44 -45.06 15.29
C GLU A 396 16.72 -43.55 15.33
N LEU A 397 16.36 -42.94 16.47
CA LEU A 397 16.90 -41.67 16.94
C LEU A 397 18.38 -41.87 17.33
N ARG A 398 19.25 -40.95 16.91
CA ARG A 398 20.50 -40.66 17.63
C ARG A 398 20.56 -39.21 18.05
N VAL A 399 20.48 -39.01 19.36
CA VAL A 399 20.80 -37.79 20.09
C VAL A 399 22.24 -37.91 20.60
N LEU A 400 23.11 -36.99 20.16
CA LEU A 400 24.39 -36.62 20.78
C LEU A 400 24.62 -35.17 20.31
N GLY A 401 24.88 -34.13 21.07
CA GLY A 401 25.39 -33.97 22.42
C GLY A 401 26.19 -32.66 22.37
N LYS A 402 25.72 -31.61 23.07
CA LYS A 402 26.52 -30.44 23.48
C LYS A 402 26.87 -30.64 24.97
N PRO A 403 27.83 -29.89 25.59
CA PRO A 403 28.57 -28.73 25.09
C PRO A 403 30.09 -28.76 25.38
N ARG A 404 30.84 -27.87 24.72
CA ARG A 404 31.76 -26.91 25.34
C ARG A 404 31.71 -25.60 24.57
#